data_AF-A0A2Z3IDS8-F1
#
_entry.id   AF-A0A2Z3IDS8-F1
#
_cell.length_a   1.000
_cell.length_b   1.000
_cell.length_c   1.000
_cell.angle_alpha   90.00
_cell.angle_beta   90.00
_cell.angle_gamma   90.00
#
_symmetry.space_group_name_H-M   'P 1'
#
loop_
_entity.id
_entity.type
_entity.pdbx_description
1 polymer ?
#
loop_
_entity_poly.entity_id
_entity_poly.type
_entity_poly.pdbx_seq_one_letter_code
_entity_poly.pdbx_strand_id
1 'polypeptide(L)'
;MPDEETHVTLSPGDYEAIEAAVMETSRGRWFLREYARRNRNADTKAVLSAIAGLERKLTNDETARTMEQIRSSLLDMEGAIAQTRRETEYAALADDSSGEDGPLQDETERRIARILETLRYLEGRIQAMMSLCDGDLAPTPLPAGSVQRFRQTDLVRQTLN
;
A
#
# COMPACT_ATOMS: atom_id res chain seq x y z
N MET A 1 26.29 -35.65 39.72
CA MET A 1 26.20 -36.58 38.59
C MET A 1 25.90 -35.73 37.37
N PRO A 2 26.86 -35.45 36.49
CA PRO A 2 26.58 -34.77 35.24
C PRO A 2 25.83 -35.76 34.34
N ASP A 3 24.77 -35.30 33.68
CA ASP A 3 24.05 -36.09 32.69
C ASP A 3 25.03 -36.44 31.55
N GLU A 4 25.36 -37.71 31.45
CA GLU A 4 26.19 -38.26 30.38
C GLU A 4 25.36 -38.20 29.09
N GLU A 5 25.51 -37.11 28.33
CA GLU A 5 24.93 -36.97 26.99
C GLU A 5 25.51 -38.07 26.10
N THR A 6 24.79 -39.20 26.06
CA THR A 6 25.07 -40.29 25.14
C THR A 6 24.87 -39.77 23.72
N HIS A 7 25.98 -39.43 23.07
CA HIS A 7 25.98 -39.02 21.67
C HIS A 7 25.71 -40.27 20.82
N VAL A 8 24.43 -40.62 20.66
CA VAL A 8 24.02 -41.75 19.82
C VAL A 8 24.29 -41.36 18.37
N THR A 9 25.33 -41.94 17.77
CA THR A 9 25.60 -41.83 16.33
C THR A 9 24.67 -42.78 15.59
N LEU A 10 23.50 -42.28 15.19
CA LEU A 10 22.57 -43.02 14.34
C LEU A 10 23.01 -42.95 12.88
N SER A 11 23.20 -44.10 12.26
CA SER A 11 23.42 -44.26 10.82
C SER A 11 22.09 -44.13 10.05
N PRO A 12 22.07 -43.74 8.76
CA PRO A 12 20.86 -43.77 7.95
C PRO A 12 20.13 -45.12 7.96
N GLY A 13 20.86 -46.23 8.06
CA GLY A 13 20.26 -47.58 8.14
C GLY A 13 19.59 -47.88 9.49
N ASP A 14 20.00 -47.21 10.57
CA ASP A 14 19.38 -47.39 11.89
C ASP A 14 17.97 -46.80 11.93
N TYR A 15 17.72 -45.76 11.13
CA TYR A 15 16.40 -45.17 11.00
C TYR A 15 15.39 -46.20 10.46
N GLU A 16 15.73 -46.89 9.37
CA GLU A 16 14.87 -47.92 8.76
C GLU A 16 14.67 -49.12 9.70
N ALA A 17 15.72 -49.56 10.40
CA ALA A 17 15.64 -50.65 11.36
C ALA A 17 14.72 -50.31 12.55
N ILE A 18 14.82 -49.10 13.09
CA ILE A 18 13.96 -48.61 14.17
C ILE A 18 12.53 -48.40 13.67
N GLU A 19 12.35 -47.82 12.49
CA GLU A 19 11.04 -47.66 11.86
C GLU A 19 10.34 -49.01 11.71
N ALA A 20 11.06 -50.02 11.18
CA ALA A 20 10.55 -51.37 11.03
C ALA A 20 10.10 -51.96 12.38
N ALA A 21 10.96 -51.89 13.41
CA ALA A 21 10.64 -52.38 14.75
C ALA A 21 9.42 -51.67 15.38
N VAL A 22 9.29 -50.35 15.20
CA VAL A 22 8.12 -49.59 15.68
C VAL A 22 6.86 -49.99 14.92
N MET A 23 6.96 -50.23 13.60
CA MET A 23 5.85 -50.64 12.74
C MET A 23 5.34 -52.06 13.02
N GLU A 24 6.12 -52.94 13.67
CA GLU A 24 5.67 -54.29 14.06
C GLU A 24 4.46 -54.26 15.02
N THR A 25 4.42 -53.29 15.92
CA THR A 25 3.39 -53.21 16.96
C THR A 25 2.23 -52.28 16.60
N SER A 26 1.01 -52.62 17.05
CA SER A 26 -0.16 -51.74 16.87
C SER A 26 0.01 -50.37 17.54
N ARG A 27 0.72 -50.32 18.67
CA ARG A 27 1.00 -49.08 19.41
C ARG A 27 2.00 -48.19 18.67
N GLY A 28 3.05 -48.77 18.09
CA GLY A 28 4.03 -48.02 17.31
C GLY A 28 3.45 -47.42 16.03
N ARG A 29 2.64 -48.19 15.27
CA ARG A 29 1.91 -47.66 14.11
C ARG A 29 0.95 -46.52 14.45
N TRP A 30 0.31 -46.56 15.62
CA TRP A 30 -0.51 -45.45 16.11
C TRP A 30 0.35 -44.22 16.45
N PHE A 31 1.46 -44.42 17.17
CA PHE A 31 2.38 -43.34 17.52
C PHE A 31 2.93 -42.63 16.30
N LEU A 32 3.40 -43.35 15.27
CA LEU A 32 3.94 -42.75 14.05
C LEU A 32 2.89 -41.94 13.28
N ARG A 33 1.65 -42.44 13.18
CA ARG A 33 0.54 -41.68 12.58
C ARG A 33 0.24 -40.39 13.35
N GLU A 34 0.19 -40.47 14.67
CA GLU A 34 -0.11 -39.32 15.51
C GLU A 34 1.06 -38.32 15.53
N TYR A 35 2.30 -38.81 15.54
CA TYR A 35 3.51 -38.00 15.42
C TYR A 35 3.52 -37.26 14.08
N ALA A 36 3.33 -37.95 12.96
CA ALA A 36 3.26 -37.32 11.64
C ALA A 36 2.14 -36.26 11.56
N ARG A 37 0.98 -36.54 12.16
CA ARG A 37 -0.13 -35.57 12.24
C ARG A 37 0.26 -34.32 13.04
N ARG A 38 0.89 -34.49 14.21
CA ARG A 38 1.34 -33.38 15.05
C ARG A 38 2.48 -32.59 14.42
N ASN A 39 3.41 -33.27 13.74
CA ASN A 39 4.52 -32.64 13.05
C ASN A 39 4.01 -31.73 11.92
N ARG A 40 3.12 -32.23 11.05
CA ARG A 40 2.49 -31.39 10.00
C ARG A 40 1.75 -30.18 10.55
N ASN A 41 1.07 -30.33 11.70
CA ASN A 41 0.41 -29.22 12.36
C ASN A 41 1.41 -28.19 12.93
N ALA A 42 2.54 -28.65 13.46
CA ALA A 42 3.62 -27.78 13.93
C ALA A 42 4.27 -27.03 12.76
N ASP A 43 4.56 -27.73 11.66
CA ASP A 43 5.11 -27.14 10.42
C ASP A 43 4.18 -26.05 9.87
N THR A 44 2.87 -26.33 9.84
CA THR A 44 1.85 -25.36 9.40
C THR A 44 1.82 -24.13 10.32
N LYS A 45 1.93 -24.30 11.65
CA LYS A 45 2.00 -23.19 12.60
C LYS A 45 3.26 -22.34 12.39
N ALA A 46 4.41 -22.98 12.13
CA ALA A 46 5.65 -22.26 11.86
C ALA A 46 5.52 -21.41 10.58
N VAL A 47 4.95 -21.96 9.51
CA VAL A 47 4.69 -21.23 8.26
C VAL A 47 3.73 -20.07 8.49
N LEU A 48 2.59 -20.27 9.16
CA LEU A 48 1.64 -19.20 9.45
C LEU A 48 2.25 -18.10 10.32
N SER A 49 3.10 -18.46 11.28
CA SER A 49 3.82 -17.49 12.10
C SER A 49 4.82 -16.66 11.27
N ALA A 50 5.53 -17.31 10.35
CA ALA A 50 6.44 -16.65 9.43
C ALA A 50 5.69 -15.70 8.48
N ILE A 51 4.54 -16.12 7.93
CA ILE A 51 3.68 -15.28 7.09
C ILE A 51 3.20 -14.06 7.88
N ALA A 52 2.66 -14.25 9.08
CA ALA A 52 2.22 -13.14 9.93
C ALA A 52 3.40 -12.19 10.27
N GLY A 53 4.61 -12.72 10.40
CA GLY A 53 5.82 -11.92 10.57
C GLY A 53 6.18 -11.09 9.34
N LEU A 54 6.03 -11.65 8.14
CA LEU A 54 6.25 -10.95 6.87
C LEU A 54 5.20 -9.88 6.64
N GLU A 55 3.91 -10.16 6.87
CA GLU A 55 2.81 -9.20 6.76
C GLU A 55 3.09 -7.97 7.63
N ARG A 56 3.44 -8.16 8.91
CA ARG A 56 3.81 -7.05 9.81
C ARG A 56 4.98 -6.23 9.28
N LYS A 57 6.01 -6.86 8.73
CA LYS A 57 7.17 -6.16 8.17
C LYS A 57 6.79 -5.35 6.92
N LEU A 58 5.97 -5.93 6.04
CA LEU A 58 5.49 -5.26 4.83
C LEU A 58 4.63 -4.05 5.17
N THR A 59 3.66 -4.18 6.07
CA THR A 59 2.83 -3.05 6.52
C THR A 59 3.66 -1.95 7.18
N ASN A 60 4.66 -2.31 7.99
CA ASN A 60 5.56 -1.33 8.59
C ASN A 60 6.43 -0.60 7.55
N ASP A 61 6.95 -1.33 6.54
CA ASP A 61 7.73 -0.75 5.45
C ASP A 61 6.87 0.18 4.58
N GLU A 62 5.65 -0.24 4.23
CA GLU A 62 4.68 0.59 3.52
C GLU A 62 4.34 1.86 4.30
N THR A 63 4.06 1.74 5.60
CA THR A 63 3.82 2.90 6.48
C THR A 63 5.02 3.85 6.49
N ALA A 64 6.24 3.33 6.60
CA ALA A 64 7.45 4.14 6.59
C ALA A 64 7.64 4.88 5.25
N ARG A 65 7.38 4.22 4.12
CA ARG A 65 7.45 4.83 2.78
C ARG A 65 6.40 5.93 2.60
N THR A 66 5.16 5.68 3.01
CA THR A 66 4.08 6.68 2.95
C THR A 66 4.44 7.91 3.79
N MET A 67 4.96 7.71 5.00
CA MET A 67 5.39 8.81 5.86
C MET A 67 6.55 9.62 5.25
N GLU A 68 7.51 8.97 4.59
CA GLU A 68 8.60 9.66 3.90
C GLU A 68 8.09 10.49 2.70
N GLN A 69 7.12 9.96 1.94
CA GLN A 69 6.49 10.69 0.83
C GLN A 69 5.70 11.92 1.31
N ILE A 70 4.96 11.79 2.41
CA ILE A 70 4.26 12.91 3.06
C ILE A 70 5.27 13.94 3.54
N ARG A 71 6.35 13.51 4.21
CA ARG A 71 7.42 14.40 4.67
C ARG A 71 8.05 15.18 3.52
N SER A 72 8.42 14.50 2.44
CA SER A 72 8.97 15.14 1.23
C SER A 72 7.99 16.15 0.64
N SER A 73 6.71 15.80 0.56
CA SER A 73 5.67 16.70 0.05
C SER A 73 5.50 17.95 0.89
N LEU A 74 5.58 17.83 2.22
CA LEU A 74 5.54 18.98 3.13
C LEU A 74 6.75 19.91 2.94
N LEU A 75 7.95 19.36 2.77
CA LEU A 75 9.16 20.16 2.50
C LEU A 75 9.06 20.90 1.15
N ASP A 76 8.55 20.24 0.11
CA ASP A 76 8.34 20.88 -1.19
C ASP A 76 7.32 22.03 -1.09
N MET A 77 6.25 21.83 -0.32
CA MET A 77 5.22 22.85 -0.10
C MET A 77 5.74 24.03 0.72
N GLU A 78 6.52 23.77 1.76
CA GLU A 78 7.23 24.81 2.51
C GLU A 78 8.11 25.66 1.58
N GLY A 79 8.88 25.00 0.71
CA GLY A 79 9.72 25.66 -0.29
C GLY A 79 8.93 26.52 -1.25
N ALA A 80 7.81 26.02 -1.77
CA ALA A 80 6.92 26.76 -2.66
C ALA A 80 6.31 28.00 -1.97
N ILE A 81 5.84 27.86 -0.73
CA ILE A 81 5.29 28.97 0.05
C ILE A 81 6.37 30.02 0.34
N ALA A 82 7.56 29.60 0.77
CA ALA A 82 8.67 30.49 1.08
C ALA A 82 9.17 31.23 -0.17
N GLN A 83 9.12 30.60 -1.34
CA GLN A 83 9.44 31.23 -2.62
C GLN A 83 8.40 32.28 -2.99
N THR A 84 7.11 31.92 -2.97
CA THR A 84 6.03 32.84 -3.31
C THR A 84 6.00 34.04 -2.39
N ARG A 85 6.23 33.86 -1.08
CA ARG A 85 6.36 34.97 -0.13
C ARG A 85 7.51 35.91 -0.49
N ARG A 86 8.69 35.37 -0.83
CA ARG A 86 9.84 36.19 -1.23
C ARG A 86 9.56 36.97 -2.52
N GLU A 87 8.89 36.35 -3.49
CA GLU A 87 8.54 37.00 -4.75
C GLU A 87 7.51 38.11 -4.55
N THR A 88 6.47 37.89 -3.74
CA THR A 88 5.46 38.93 -3.46
C THR A 88 6.01 40.06 -2.59
N GLU A 89 6.91 39.76 -1.65
CA GLU A 89 7.60 40.74 -0.81
C GLU A 89 8.61 41.58 -1.63
N TYR A 90 9.42 40.95 -2.48
CA TYR A 90 10.32 41.66 -3.39
C TYR A 90 9.56 42.59 -4.33
N ALA A 91 8.43 42.12 -4.88
CA ALA A 91 7.64 42.91 -5.79
C ALA A 91 6.88 44.06 -5.09
N ALA A 92 6.52 43.90 -3.81
CA ALA A 92 6.00 44.98 -2.96
C ALA A 92 6.99 46.12 -2.73
N LEU A 93 8.28 45.79 -2.56
CA LEU A 93 9.34 46.79 -2.40
C LEU A 93 9.67 47.53 -3.71
N ALA A 94 9.45 46.91 -4.88
CA ALA A 94 9.69 47.52 -6.18
C ALA A 94 8.58 48.54 -6.56
N ASP A 95 7.36 48.31 -6.09
CA ASP A 95 6.16 49.10 -6.36
C ASP A 95 6.22 50.52 -5.79
N ASP A 96 6.76 50.67 -4.58
CA ASP A 96 6.87 51.95 -3.84
C ASP A 96 7.84 52.95 -4.50
N SER A 97 8.57 52.53 -5.53
CA SER A 97 9.52 53.37 -6.29
C SER A 97 8.96 53.96 -7.60
N SER A 98 7.73 53.59 -7.99
CA SER A 98 7.13 53.89 -9.31
C SER A 98 5.87 54.75 -9.19
N GLY A 99 6.02 56.06 -9.02
CA GLY A 99 4.90 57.00 -8.81
C GLY A 99 4.15 57.45 -10.06
N GLU A 100 3.48 56.54 -10.79
CA GLU A 100 2.47 56.89 -11.81
C GLU A 100 1.26 55.94 -11.69
N ASP A 101 0.02 56.44 -11.80
CA ASP A 101 -1.24 55.73 -11.49
C ASP A 101 -1.65 54.58 -12.46
N GLY A 102 -0.69 53.97 -13.16
CA GLY A 102 -0.91 52.94 -14.19
C GLY A 102 -0.33 51.52 -13.95
N PRO A 103 0.83 51.31 -13.28
CA PRO A 103 1.46 49.98 -13.09
C PRO A 103 1.02 49.22 -11.82
N LEU A 104 0.39 49.89 -10.86
CA LEU A 104 0.01 49.32 -9.55
C LEU A 104 -1.03 48.21 -9.68
N GLN A 105 -1.97 48.34 -10.63
CA GLN A 105 -3.03 47.36 -10.86
C GLN A 105 -2.47 46.07 -11.49
N ASP A 106 -1.61 46.19 -12.49
CA ASP A 106 -0.92 45.06 -13.13
C ASP A 106 -0.05 44.29 -12.14
N GLU A 107 0.62 44.99 -11.23
CA GLU A 107 1.48 44.37 -10.22
C GLU A 107 0.67 43.63 -9.15
N THR A 108 -0.43 44.22 -8.70
CA THR A 108 -1.38 43.55 -7.80
C THR A 108 -1.99 42.31 -8.46
N GLU A 109 -2.34 42.39 -9.75
CA GLU A 109 -2.84 41.25 -10.52
C GLU A 109 -1.79 40.12 -10.63
N ARG A 110 -0.52 40.46 -10.89
CA ARG A 110 0.58 39.48 -10.90
C ARG A 110 0.78 38.79 -9.55
N ARG A 111 0.73 39.55 -8.45
CA ARG A 111 0.84 38.98 -7.09
C ARG A 111 -0.32 38.04 -6.78
N ILE A 112 -1.55 38.43 -7.12
CA ILE A 112 -2.74 37.58 -6.96
C ILE A 112 -2.60 36.30 -7.78
N ALA A 113 -2.21 36.41 -9.05
CA ALA A 113 -2.01 35.26 -9.93
C ALA A 113 -0.96 34.28 -9.35
N ARG A 114 0.14 34.80 -8.82
CA ARG A 114 1.21 33.98 -8.23
C ARG A 114 0.79 33.28 -6.94
N ILE A 115 0.03 33.96 -6.08
CA ILE A 115 -0.56 33.37 -4.87
C ILE A 115 -1.52 32.25 -5.26
N LEU A 116 -2.43 32.49 -6.23
CA LEU A 116 -3.37 31.48 -6.69
C LEU A 116 -2.69 30.26 -7.31
N GLU A 117 -1.61 30.45 -8.06
CA GLU A 117 -0.78 29.35 -8.58
C GLU A 117 -0.23 28.48 -7.45
N THR A 118 0.30 29.12 -6.40
CA THR A 118 0.84 28.42 -5.22
C THR A 118 -0.25 27.68 -4.46
N LEU A 119 -1.41 28.30 -4.25
CA LEU A 119 -2.55 27.67 -3.59
C LEU A 119 -3.04 26.43 -4.36
N ARG A 120 -3.12 26.51 -5.69
CA ARG A 120 -3.51 25.37 -6.52
C ARG A 120 -2.49 24.24 -6.50
N TYR A 121 -1.20 24.58 -6.45
CA TYR A 121 -0.14 23.60 -6.24
C TYR A 121 -0.27 22.90 -4.88
N LEU A 122 -0.47 23.67 -3.81
CA LEU A 122 -0.67 23.14 -2.46
C LEU A 122 -1.89 22.23 -2.38
N GLU A 123 -3.00 22.64 -3.00
CA GLU A 123 -4.23 21.82 -3.09
C GLU A 123 -3.96 20.47 -3.75
N GLY A 124 -3.33 20.47 -4.94
CA GLY A 124 -3.01 19.23 -5.63
C GLY A 124 -2.06 18.33 -4.83
N ARG A 125 -1.11 18.92 -4.09
CA ARG A 125 -0.18 18.16 -3.25
C ARG A 125 -0.86 17.59 -2.01
N ILE A 126 -1.77 18.33 -1.38
CA ILE A 126 -2.58 17.87 -0.24
C ILE A 126 -3.52 16.74 -0.70
N GLN A 127 -4.17 16.86 -1.86
CA GLN A 127 -4.98 15.79 -2.44
C GLN A 127 -4.15 14.50 -2.67
N ALA A 128 -2.94 14.63 -3.20
CA ALA A 128 -2.03 13.49 -3.36
C ALA A 128 -1.67 12.86 -2.00
N MET A 129 -1.35 13.65 -0.98
CA MET A 129 -1.08 13.12 0.37
C MET A 129 -2.29 12.44 0.99
N MET A 130 -3.51 12.99 0.83
CA MET A 130 -4.74 12.35 1.30
C MET A 130 -4.96 10.99 0.63
N SER A 131 -4.70 10.89 -0.68
CA SER A 131 -4.81 9.61 -1.40
C SER A 131 -3.81 8.54 -0.94
N LEU A 132 -2.65 8.95 -0.43
CA LEU A 132 -1.65 8.02 0.14
C LEU A 132 -2.04 7.52 1.54
N CYS A 133 -2.81 8.32 2.30
CA CYS A 133 -3.25 8.00 3.65
C CYS A 133 -4.49 7.10 3.67
N ASP A 134 -5.41 7.26 2.72
CA ASP A 134 -6.67 6.50 2.72
C ASP A 134 -6.47 5.01 2.44
N GLY A 135 -5.36 4.61 1.81
CA GLY A 135 -5.08 3.20 1.49
C GLY A 135 -6.20 2.49 0.69
N ASP A 136 -7.15 3.26 0.12
CA ASP A 136 -8.48 2.73 -0.17
C ASP A 136 -8.60 2.18 -1.59
N LEU A 137 -8.82 0.86 -1.60
CA LEU A 137 -9.65 0.03 -2.48
C LEU A 137 -9.61 0.29 -3.98
N ALA A 138 -9.34 -0.79 -4.72
CA ALA A 138 -9.56 -0.92 -6.16
C ALA A 138 -10.72 -0.04 -6.66
N PRO A 139 -10.57 0.65 -7.81
CA PRO A 139 -11.63 1.52 -8.34
C PRO A 139 -12.92 0.69 -8.37
N THR A 140 -13.87 1.01 -7.49
CA THR A 140 -15.19 0.37 -7.55
C THR A 140 -15.70 0.64 -8.95
N PRO A 141 -15.94 -0.39 -9.78
CA PRO A 141 -16.50 -0.15 -11.10
C PRO A 141 -17.86 0.48 -10.84
N LEU A 142 -18.03 1.70 -11.35
CA LEU A 142 -19.31 2.39 -11.37
C LEU A 142 -20.38 1.36 -11.78
N PRO A 143 -21.52 1.26 -11.07
CA PRO A 143 -22.60 0.42 -11.55
C PRO A 143 -22.89 0.87 -12.97
N ALA A 144 -22.88 -0.07 -13.91
CA ALA A 144 -23.25 0.17 -15.29
C ALA A 144 -24.69 0.68 -15.28
N GLY A 145 -24.83 2.00 -15.18
CA GLY A 145 -26.07 2.71 -15.34
C GLY A 145 -26.56 2.37 -16.73
N SER A 146 -27.52 1.45 -16.78
CA SER A 146 -28.70 1.47 -17.64
C SER A 146 -28.59 2.44 -18.81
N VAL A 147 -27.73 2.12 -19.78
CA VAL A 147 -27.98 2.53 -21.16
C VAL A 147 -28.96 1.49 -21.67
N GLN A 148 -30.24 1.79 -21.42
CA GLN A 148 -31.38 1.18 -22.09
C GLN A 148 -31.20 1.44 -23.59
N ARG A 149 -30.42 0.59 -24.27
CA ARG A 149 -30.31 0.64 -25.71
C ARG A 149 -31.59 0.00 -26.24
N PHE A 150 -32.57 0.88 -26.46
CA PHE A 150 -33.80 0.67 -27.21
C PHE A 150 -33.44 -0.16 -28.46
N ARG A 151 -33.70 -1.47 -28.43
CA ARG A 151 -33.61 -2.29 -29.63
C ARG A 151 -34.88 -2.04 -30.41
N GLN A 152 -34.74 -1.17 -31.40
CA GLN A 152 -35.60 -1.14 -32.56
C GLN A 152 -35.48 -2.48 -33.29
N THR A 153 -36.35 -3.43 -32.94
CA THR A 153 -36.68 -4.59 -33.75
C THR A 153 -38.19 -4.65 -33.92
N ASP A 154 -38.75 -3.59 -34.49
CA ASP A 154 -39.89 -3.73 -35.38
C ASP A 154 -39.33 -3.93 -36.78
N LEU A 155 -39.18 -5.18 -37.18
CA LEU A 155 -39.78 -5.66 -38.42
C LEU A 155 -39.49 -7.15 -38.58
N VAL A 156 -40.49 -7.84 -39.12
CA VAL A 156 -40.48 -9.22 -39.58
C VAL A 156 -40.72 -10.26 -38.48
N ARG A 157 -41.99 -10.39 -38.07
CA ARG A 157 -42.73 -11.67 -38.16
C ARG A 157 -44.18 -11.55 -37.68
N GLN A 158 -45.06 -11.21 -38.62
CA GLN A 158 -46.48 -11.59 -38.75
C GLN A 158 -46.98 -10.74 -39.94
N THR A 159 -47.53 -11.23 -41.04
CA THR A 159 -48.32 -12.44 -41.32
C THR A 159 -48.42 -12.60 -42.85
N LEU A 160 -48.36 -13.85 -43.29
CA LEU A 160 -49.16 -14.51 -44.34
C LEU A 160 -49.62 -13.77 -45.62
N ASN A 161 -49.48 -14.51 -46.73
CA ASN A 161 -49.86 -14.28 -48.14
C ASN A 161 -48.79 -13.67 -49.04
#